data_AF-A0A9D2AGP8-F1
#
_entry.id   AF-A0A9D2AGP8-F1
#
_cell.length_a   1.000
_cell.length_b   1.000
_cell.length_c   1.000
_cell.angle_alpha   90.00
_cell.angle_beta   90.00
_cell.angle_gamma   90.00
#
_symmetry.space_group_name_H-M   'P 1'
#
loop_
_entity.id
_entity.type
_entity.pdbx_description
1 polymer ?
#
loop_
_entity_poly.entity_id
_entity_poly.type
_entity_poly.pdbx_seq_one_letter_code
_entity_poly.pdbx_strand_id
1 'polypeptide(L)'
;MASLPPRFVPLLLCALLLSASVACSPPPKRHGDTAASLGRPREPLAPKDFALQLLATMKHDIAPGGGYDGSDDAVADMSRAVAWDAAQRSLSITPRLARPSFCSGACYLLLVKTLQKLQHAGALALSPEAQQSLAVYGEPDGFGIWGRANANGPGLAKLVHDLGAGVNFTDPAAARPGDFLKFGWTPEIGCRERGHLVLYLGQERRNGVLCIRYWSSNKPGGYGIRCTELSRMHNLLFTRITAPGNFNRAADLPPADPWLQDMKRRRFSFSEVCRRVGARATP
;
A
#
# COMPACT_ATOMS: atom_id res chain seq x y z
N MET A 1 20.91 -60.67 6.78
CA MET A 1 19.93 -61.79 6.83
C MET A 1 18.58 -61.24 6.42
N ALA A 2 17.86 -61.94 5.54
CA ALA A 2 16.55 -61.50 5.05
C ALA A 2 15.51 -62.60 5.30
N SER A 3 14.28 -62.21 5.66
CA SER A 3 13.10 -63.07 5.55
C SER A 3 11.82 -62.23 5.50
N LEU A 4 11.17 -62.26 4.33
CA LEU A 4 9.77 -61.83 4.10
C LEU A 4 8.82 -63.03 4.34
N PRO A 5 7.47 -62.87 4.29
CA PRO A 5 6.50 -63.72 5.01
C PRO A 5 5.97 -64.89 4.16
N PRO A 6 4.98 -65.66 4.66
CA PRO A 6 3.65 -65.71 3.99
C PRO A 6 2.47 -65.89 5.02
N ARG A 7 1.17 -66.07 4.71
CA ARG A 7 0.36 -66.29 3.49
C ARG A 7 -0.98 -65.50 3.54
N PHE A 8 -1.59 -65.25 2.37
CA PHE A 8 -3.05 -65.09 2.17
C PHE A 8 -3.78 -66.46 2.26
N VAL A 9 -5.06 -66.49 2.68
CA VAL A 9 -6.14 -67.40 2.13
C VAL A 9 -7.52 -66.70 2.31
N PRO A 10 -8.51 -66.83 1.38
CA PRO A 10 -9.83 -66.17 1.41
C PRO A 10 -11.01 -67.15 1.64
N LEU A 11 -12.22 -66.84 1.12
CA LEU A 11 -13.55 -67.54 1.13
C LEU A 11 -14.53 -67.08 2.24
N LEU A 12 -15.87 -67.02 2.06
CA LEU A 12 -16.74 -67.30 0.89
C LEU A 12 -18.01 -66.41 0.87
N LEU A 13 -18.65 -66.32 -0.30
CA LEU A 13 -20.05 -65.92 -0.53
C LEU A 13 -21.06 -66.47 0.49
N CYS A 14 -22.14 -65.71 0.72
CA CYS A 14 -23.48 -66.28 0.78
C CYS A 14 -24.50 -65.32 0.15
N ALA A 15 -25.33 -65.83 -0.77
CA ALA A 15 -26.32 -65.06 -1.50
C ALA A 15 -27.73 -65.36 -0.97
N LEU A 16 -28.58 -64.34 -0.88
CA LEU A 16 -30.02 -64.51 -0.68
C LEU A 16 -30.78 -63.64 -1.67
N LEU A 17 -31.45 -64.30 -2.60
CA LEU A 17 -32.41 -63.71 -3.52
C LEU A 17 -33.75 -63.54 -2.80
N LEU A 18 -34.34 -62.34 -2.88
CA LEU A 18 -35.79 -62.19 -2.77
C LEU A 18 -36.28 -61.22 -3.84
N SER A 19 -37.40 -61.61 -4.44
CA SER A 19 -37.90 -61.08 -5.70
C SER A 19 -39.01 -60.04 -5.53
N ALA A 20 -38.99 -59.05 -6.43
CA ALA A 20 -40.14 -58.31 -6.95
C ALA A 20 -41.06 -57.55 -5.97
N SER A 21 -41.06 -56.22 -6.12
CA SER A 21 -42.27 -55.48 -6.52
C SER A 21 -41.87 -54.10 -7.06
N VAL A 22 -42.18 -53.83 -8.34
CA VAL A 22 -41.96 -52.51 -8.96
C VAL A 22 -43.16 -51.63 -8.67
N ALA A 23 -43.00 -50.66 -7.76
CA ALA A 23 -43.94 -49.57 -7.58
C ALA A 23 -43.36 -48.29 -8.22
N CYS A 24 -44.07 -47.71 -9.19
CA CYS A 24 -43.69 -46.44 -9.80
C CYS A 24 -43.90 -45.28 -8.81
N SER A 25 -42.86 -44.89 -8.10
CA SER A 25 -42.83 -43.61 -7.38
C SER A 25 -42.66 -42.45 -8.37
N PRO A 26 -43.43 -41.35 -8.24
CA PRO A 26 -43.23 -40.15 -9.05
C PRO A 26 -41.89 -39.49 -8.73
N PRO A 27 -41.27 -38.78 -9.70
CA PRO A 27 -39.97 -38.15 -9.49
C PRO A 27 -40.04 -37.05 -8.42
N PRO A 28 -38.99 -36.89 -7.59
CA PRO A 28 -38.95 -35.83 -6.58
C PRO A 28 -38.96 -34.45 -7.27
N LYS A 29 -39.77 -33.53 -6.73
CA LYS A 29 -39.78 -32.13 -7.17
C LYS A 29 -38.39 -31.52 -6.96
N ARG A 30 -37.73 -31.11 -8.06
CA ARG A 30 -36.48 -30.36 -7.99
C ARG A 30 -36.72 -29.02 -7.29
N HIS A 31 -36.28 -28.91 -6.04
CA HIS A 31 -36.14 -27.63 -5.37
C HIS A 31 -34.81 -26.99 -5.78
N GLY A 32 -34.91 -25.82 -6.43
CA GLY A 32 -33.86 -24.80 -6.43
C GLY A 32 -32.50 -25.21 -6.98
N ASP A 33 -32.38 -25.30 -8.30
CA ASP A 33 -31.09 -25.07 -8.96
C ASP A 33 -30.71 -23.59 -8.80
N THR A 34 -30.25 -23.19 -7.60
CA THR A 34 -29.56 -21.91 -7.41
C THR A 34 -28.24 -21.98 -8.18
N ALA A 35 -28.26 -21.48 -9.41
CA ALA A 35 -27.05 -21.24 -10.17
C ALA A 35 -26.04 -20.52 -9.27
N ALA A 36 -24.90 -21.15 -9.03
CA ALA A 36 -23.80 -20.54 -8.31
C ALA A 36 -23.49 -19.22 -9.01
N SER A 37 -23.67 -18.09 -8.32
CA SER A 37 -23.41 -16.80 -8.93
C SER A 37 -21.90 -16.70 -9.17
N LEU A 38 -21.51 -16.92 -10.43
CA LEU A 38 -20.22 -16.48 -10.93
C LEU A 38 -20.14 -15.00 -10.57
N GLY A 39 -19.31 -14.69 -9.57
CA GLY A 39 -19.29 -13.38 -8.97
C GLY A 39 -19.07 -12.35 -10.06
N ARG A 40 -19.99 -11.39 -10.20
CA ARG A 40 -19.76 -10.24 -11.09
C ARG A 40 -18.37 -9.70 -10.78
N PRO A 41 -17.55 -9.35 -11.79
CA PRO A 41 -16.33 -8.58 -11.55
C PRO A 41 -16.69 -7.40 -10.64
N ARG A 42 -16.14 -7.38 -9.42
CA ARG A 42 -16.35 -6.23 -8.53
C ARG A 42 -15.77 -5.02 -9.24
N GLU A 43 -16.57 -3.97 -9.41
CA GLU A 43 -16.08 -2.75 -10.02
C GLU A 43 -14.87 -2.22 -9.25
N PRO A 44 -13.85 -1.66 -9.93
CA PRO A 44 -12.70 -1.07 -9.26
C PRO A 44 -13.15 -0.03 -8.23
N LEU A 45 -12.56 -0.09 -7.03
CA LEU A 45 -12.82 0.86 -5.95
C LEU A 45 -12.73 2.30 -6.47
N ALA A 46 -13.74 3.13 -6.20
CA ALA A 46 -13.72 4.49 -6.72
C ALA A 46 -12.57 5.29 -6.07
N PRO A 47 -11.95 6.28 -6.75
CA PRO A 47 -10.84 7.05 -6.17
C PRO A 47 -11.16 7.72 -4.83
N LYS A 48 -12.43 8.09 -4.59
CA LYS A 48 -12.90 8.64 -3.31
C LYS A 48 -12.85 7.60 -2.19
N ASP A 49 -13.12 6.34 -2.51
CA ASP A 49 -13.17 5.25 -1.54
C ASP A 49 -11.77 4.96 -1.00
N PHE A 50 -10.73 4.98 -1.85
CA PHE A 50 -9.35 4.77 -1.40
C PHE A 50 -8.88 5.87 -0.44
N ALA A 51 -9.19 7.14 -0.73
CA ALA A 51 -8.86 8.26 0.15
C ALA A 51 -9.55 8.14 1.52
N LEU A 52 -10.82 7.72 1.56
CA LEU A 52 -11.52 7.44 2.81
C LEU A 52 -10.90 6.26 3.58
N GLN A 53 -10.42 5.23 2.89
CA GLN A 53 -9.77 4.07 3.50
C GLN A 53 -8.37 4.37 4.05
N LEU A 54 -7.62 5.28 3.42
CA LEU A 54 -6.41 5.87 4.01
C LEU A 54 -6.73 6.59 5.33
N LEU A 55 -7.74 7.47 5.33
CA LEU A 55 -8.14 8.22 6.53
C LEU A 55 -8.64 7.29 7.65
N ALA A 56 -9.39 6.24 7.32
CA ALA A 56 -9.83 5.24 8.28
C ALA A 56 -8.65 4.43 8.86
N THR A 57 -7.73 3.98 8.01
CA THR A 57 -6.55 3.20 8.43
C THR A 57 -5.60 4.04 9.30
N MET A 58 -5.38 5.30 8.93
CA MET A 58 -4.65 6.28 9.75
C MET A 58 -5.28 6.43 11.15
N LYS A 59 -6.62 6.50 11.23
CA LYS A 59 -7.34 6.72 12.49
C LYS A 59 -7.42 5.49 13.39
N HIS A 60 -7.54 4.29 12.81
CA HIS A 60 -7.91 3.07 13.53
C HIS A 60 -6.77 2.04 13.67
N ASP A 61 -5.82 2.01 12.74
CA ASP A 61 -4.79 0.96 12.68
C ASP A 61 -3.39 1.48 13.07
N ILE A 62 -3.15 2.79 12.94
CA ILE A 62 -1.86 3.41 13.26
C ILE A 62 -2.01 4.27 14.53
N ALA A 63 -1.69 3.67 15.68
CA ALA A 63 -1.75 4.35 16.97
C ALA A 63 -0.82 5.57 17.01
N PRO A 64 -1.23 6.69 17.62
CA PRO A 64 -0.44 7.92 17.67
C PRO A 64 0.80 7.80 18.57
N GLY A 65 1.68 8.80 18.45
CA GLY A 65 2.94 8.90 19.20
C GLY A 65 4.04 7.99 18.64
N GLY A 66 4.94 7.56 19.52
CA GLY A 66 6.00 6.58 19.20
C GLY A 66 7.38 7.16 18.94
N GLY A 67 7.51 8.49 18.88
CA GLY A 67 8.79 9.16 18.61
C GLY A 67 9.10 9.26 17.11
N TYR A 68 9.97 10.23 16.78
CA TYR A 68 10.55 10.36 15.45
C TYR A 68 11.97 9.82 15.47
N ASP A 69 12.28 8.92 14.54
CA ASP A 69 13.64 8.53 14.21
C ASP A 69 13.75 8.35 12.68
N GLY A 70 14.91 8.67 12.12
CA GLY A 70 15.25 8.50 10.70
C GLY A 70 16.63 7.86 10.51
N SER A 71 17.09 7.10 11.52
CA SER A 71 18.25 6.24 11.49
C SER A 71 18.06 5.02 10.58
N ASP A 72 19.15 4.29 10.34
CA ASP A 72 19.08 2.99 9.66
C ASP A 72 18.37 1.92 10.52
N ASP A 73 18.38 2.04 11.86
CA ASP A 73 17.59 1.20 12.77
C ASP A 73 16.09 1.38 12.53
N ALA A 74 15.62 2.62 12.32
CA ALA A 74 14.24 2.89 11.95
C ALA A 74 13.86 2.31 10.57
N VAL A 75 14.82 2.11 9.67
CA VAL A 75 14.61 1.42 8.38
C VAL A 75 14.59 -0.11 8.56
N ALA A 76 15.44 -0.66 9.43
CA ALA A 76 15.38 -2.07 9.81
C ALA A 76 14.03 -2.39 10.49
N ASP A 77 13.53 -1.50 11.34
CA ASP A 77 12.21 -1.59 11.97
C ASP A 77 11.06 -1.53 10.97
N MET A 78 11.15 -0.70 9.93
CA MET A 78 10.23 -0.73 8.79
C MET A 78 10.27 -2.07 8.05
N SER A 79 11.45 -2.67 7.87
CA SER A 79 11.63 -4.00 7.24
C SER A 79 10.95 -5.11 8.06
N ARG A 80 10.98 -5.02 9.39
CA ARG A 80 10.24 -5.93 10.29
C ARG A 80 8.74 -5.63 10.33
N ALA A 81 8.34 -4.37 10.16
CA ALA A 81 6.95 -3.94 10.21
C ALA A 81 6.15 -4.23 8.93
N VAL A 82 6.81 -4.35 7.78
CA VAL A 82 6.22 -4.56 6.45
C VAL A 82 7.00 -5.68 5.75
N ALA A 83 6.71 -6.92 6.12
CA ALA A 83 7.53 -8.10 5.78
C ALA A 83 6.76 -9.09 4.89
N TRP A 84 7.49 -9.82 4.04
CA TRP A 84 6.92 -10.93 3.27
C TRP A 84 6.81 -12.20 4.13
N ASP A 85 5.59 -12.75 4.28
CA ASP A 85 5.37 -14.07 4.85
C ASP A 85 5.42 -15.12 3.74
N ALA A 86 6.53 -15.86 3.68
CA ALA A 86 6.75 -16.89 2.66
C ALA A 86 5.85 -18.13 2.85
N ALA A 87 5.39 -18.42 4.08
CA ALA A 87 4.52 -19.57 4.37
C ALA A 87 3.07 -19.28 3.97
N GLN A 88 2.59 -18.05 4.23
CA GLN A 88 1.27 -17.58 3.81
C GLN A 88 1.25 -17.01 2.38
N ARG A 89 2.42 -16.85 1.73
CA ARG A 89 2.61 -16.15 0.45
C ARG A 89 1.88 -14.80 0.41
N SER A 90 2.03 -14.00 1.47
CA SER A 90 1.32 -12.73 1.62
C SER A 90 2.15 -11.66 2.34
N LEU A 91 1.74 -10.40 2.20
CA LEU A 91 2.36 -9.28 2.90
C LEU A 91 1.87 -9.22 4.36
N SER A 92 2.77 -9.39 5.32
CA SER A 92 2.54 -9.23 6.76
C SER A 92 2.84 -7.80 7.19
N ILE A 93 1.93 -7.17 7.95
CA ILE A 93 2.06 -5.77 8.38
C ILE A 93 1.74 -5.62 9.86
N THR A 94 2.76 -5.23 10.64
CA THR A 94 2.69 -4.97 12.09
C THR A 94 3.09 -3.53 12.40
N PRO A 95 2.15 -2.56 12.36
CA PRO A 95 2.46 -1.12 12.49
C PRO A 95 3.18 -0.69 13.77
N ARG A 96 3.11 -1.50 14.83
CA ARG A 96 3.78 -1.23 16.10
C ARG A 96 5.30 -1.39 16.03
N LEU A 97 5.83 -2.18 15.10
CA LEU A 97 7.27 -2.39 14.96
C LEU A 97 7.97 -1.18 14.33
N ALA A 98 7.27 -0.44 13.46
CA ALA A 98 7.75 0.83 12.90
C ALA A 98 7.50 2.00 13.87
N ARG A 99 8.00 1.91 15.12
CA ARG A 99 7.90 2.96 16.14
C ARG A 99 9.17 2.94 17.01
N PRO A 100 10.05 3.95 16.94
CA PRO A 100 9.92 5.23 16.23
C PRO A 100 9.94 5.10 14.70
N SER A 101 9.63 6.19 13.99
CA SER A 101 9.62 6.23 12.52
C SER A 101 9.80 7.64 11.96
N PHE A 102 9.95 7.75 10.65
CA PHE A 102 10.17 8.97 9.87
C PHE A 102 9.02 9.21 8.87
N CYS A 103 9.06 10.33 8.15
CA CYS A 103 7.93 10.82 7.36
C CYS A 103 7.53 9.91 6.19
N SER A 104 8.50 9.40 5.42
CA SER A 104 8.26 8.44 4.33
C SER A 104 7.83 7.07 4.84
N GLY A 105 8.46 6.57 5.91
CA GLY A 105 8.05 5.33 6.59
C GLY A 105 6.57 5.37 7.03
N ALA A 106 6.16 6.46 7.69
CA ALA A 106 4.77 6.69 8.08
C ALA A 106 3.78 6.61 6.90
N CYS A 107 4.10 7.28 5.79
CA CYS A 107 3.22 7.34 4.62
C CYS A 107 3.19 6.02 3.85
N TYR A 108 4.33 5.33 3.74
CA TYR A 108 4.41 4.03 3.10
C TYR A 108 3.67 2.96 3.91
N LEU A 109 3.88 2.90 5.23
CA LEU A 109 3.17 2.01 6.15
C LEU A 109 1.65 2.20 6.03
N LEU A 110 1.19 3.44 5.98
CA LEU A 110 -0.22 3.76 5.78
C LEU A 110 -0.76 3.28 4.42
N LEU A 111 0.00 3.51 3.35
CA LEU A 111 -0.34 3.05 2.00
C LEU A 111 -0.48 1.52 1.95
N VAL A 112 0.56 0.79 2.33
CA VAL A 112 0.57 -0.69 2.23
C VAL A 112 -0.41 -1.33 3.20
N LYS A 113 -0.64 -0.75 4.39
CA LYS A 113 -1.69 -1.23 5.30
C LYS A 113 -3.09 -1.03 4.71
N THR A 114 -3.32 0.08 4.01
CA THR A 114 -4.61 0.35 3.35
C THR A 114 -4.84 -0.62 2.18
N LEU A 115 -3.81 -0.90 1.37
CA LEU A 115 -3.85 -1.91 0.31
C LEU A 115 -4.17 -3.32 0.88
N GLN A 116 -3.49 -3.73 1.96
CA GLN A 116 -3.74 -5.02 2.64
C GLN A 116 -5.19 -5.14 3.14
N LYS A 117 -5.74 -4.08 3.78
CA LYS A 117 -7.13 -4.10 4.27
C LYS A 117 -8.15 -4.24 3.15
N LEU A 118 -7.95 -3.52 2.05
CA LEU A 118 -8.80 -3.64 0.86
C LEU A 118 -8.73 -5.04 0.25
N GLN A 119 -7.54 -5.66 0.26
CA GLN A 119 -7.39 -7.04 -0.16
C GLN A 119 -8.12 -8.02 0.76
N HIS A 120 -7.99 -7.88 2.09
CA HIS A 120 -8.68 -8.75 3.04
C HIS A 120 -10.21 -8.59 2.99
N ALA A 121 -10.72 -7.42 2.55
CA ALA A 121 -12.13 -7.19 2.26
C ALA A 121 -12.59 -7.71 0.88
N GLY A 122 -11.67 -8.24 0.05
CA GLY A 122 -11.91 -8.63 -1.33
C GLY A 122 -12.29 -7.46 -2.25
N ALA A 123 -11.92 -6.24 -1.88
CA ALA A 123 -12.20 -4.99 -2.59
C ALA A 123 -11.00 -4.52 -3.45
N LEU A 124 -9.88 -5.23 -3.33
CA LEU A 124 -8.67 -5.14 -4.15
C LEU A 124 -8.10 -6.56 -4.29
N ALA A 125 -7.40 -6.85 -5.37
CA ALA A 125 -6.61 -8.07 -5.51
C ALA A 125 -5.20 -7.69 -5.93
N LEU A 126 -4.20 -8.05 -5.13
CA LEU A 126 -2.78 -7.95 -5.45
C LEU A 126 -2.18 -9.35 -5.56
N SER A 127 -1.44 -9.62 -6.63
CA SER A 127 -0.75 -10.90 -6.80
C SER A 127 0.25 -11.14 -5.65
N PRO A 128 0.60 -12.41 -5.36
CA PRO A 128 1.66 -12.72 -4.39
C PRO A 128 2.98 -11.99 -4.70
N GLU A 129 3.33 -11.85 -5.99
CA GLU A 129 4.55 -11.21 -6.48
C GLU A 129 4.53 -9.70 -6.25
N ALA A 130 3.37 -9.06 -6.46
CA ALA A 130 3.16 -7.65 -6.14
C ALA A 130 3.20 -7.40 -4.61
N GLN A 131 2.60 -8.29 -3.82
CA GLN A 131 2.67 -8.25 -2.37
C GLN A 131 4.10 -8.42 -1.84
N GLN A 132 4.86 -9.35 -2.41
CA GLN A 132 6.28 -9.55 -2.09
C GLN A 132 7.09 -8.30 -2.44
N SER A 133 6.83 -7.70 -3.61
CA SER A 133 7.49 -6.45 -4.04
C SER A 133 7.15 -5.24 -3.16
N LEU A 134 6.04 -5.27 -2.42
CA LEU A 134 5.62 -4.23 -1.46
C LEU A 134 6.24 -4.40 -0.06
N ALA A 135 6.87 -5.54 0.24
CA ALA A 135 7.65 -5.71 1.46
C ALA A 135 8.86 -4.78 1.46
N VAL A 136 9.36 -4.46 2.66
CA VAL A 136 10.52 -3.61 2.87
C VAL A 136 11.73 -4.50 3.16
N TYR A 137 12.77 -4.37 2.36
CA TYR A 137 14.03 -5.12 2.46
C TYR A 137 15.22 -4.24 2.85
N GLY A 138 14.96 -2.98 3.25
CA GLY A 138 15.98 -1.97 3.55
C GLY A 138 16.61 -1.35 2.30
N GLU A 139 15.92 -1.38 1.16
CA GLU A 139 16.47 -0.90 -0.12
C GLU A 139 16.84 0.59 -0.08
N PRO A 140 17.99 0.99 -0.65
CA PRO A 140 18.37 2.39 -0.78
C PRO A 140 17.53 3.13 -1.84
N ASP A 141 17.59 4.46 -1.82
CA ASP A 141 16.84 5.36 -2.70
C ASP A 141 16.84 4.90 -4.17
N GLY A 142 15.64 4.74 -4.73
CA GLY A 142 15.43 4.33 -6.11
C GLY A 142 15.48 2.82 -6.40
N PHE A 143 15.77 1.96 -5.43
CA PHE A 143 15.70 0.50 -5.61
C PHE A 143 14.38 -0.09 -5.09
N GLY A 144 13.88 -1.14 -5.73
CA GLY A 144 12.64 -1.82 -5.33
C GLY A 144 11.41 -0.88 -5.30
N ILE A 145 10.39 -1.24 -4.52
CA ILE A 145 9.22 -0.36 -4.31
C ILE A 145 9.45 0.55 -3.11
N TRP A 146 10.01 0.00 -2.02
CA TRP A 146 10.33 0.76 -0.82
C TRP A 146 11.34 1.87 -1.10
N GLY A 147 12.49 1.54 -1.69
CA GLY A 147 13.54 2.52 -1.98
C GLY A 147 13.07 3.60 -2.98
N ARG A 148 12.17 3.27 -3.93
CA ARG A 148 11.47 4.29 -4.75
C ARG A 148 10.60 5.21 -3.89
N ALA A 149 9.74 4.67 -3.02
CA ALA A 149 8.84 5.45 -2.17
C ALA A 149 9.58 6.32 -1.13
N ASN A 150 10.67 5.78 -0.58
CA ASN A 150 11.48 6.39 0.47
C ASN A 150 12.48 7.44 -0.04
N ALA A 151 12.78 7.46 -1.34
CA ALA A 151 13.78 8.34 -1.92
C ALA A 151 13.57 9.83 -1.60
N ASN A 152 14.68 10.54 -1.42
CA ASN A 152 14.69 12.01 -1.33
C ASN A 152 13.93 12.65 -2.50
N GLY A 153 13.36 13.84 -2.29
CA GLY A 153 12.53 14.46 -3.33
C GLY A 153 11.18 13.76 -3.46
N PRO A 154 10.74 13.47 -4.69
CA PRO A 154 9.36 13.09 -4.98
C PRO A 154 9.15 11.57 -5.04
N GLY A 155 9.90 10.77 -4.26
CA GLY A 155 9.95 9.31 -4.36
C GLY A 155 8.58 8.63 -4.47
N LEU A 156 7.68 8.85 -3.51
CA LEU A 156 6.32 8.31 -3.54
C LEU A 156 5.52 8.78 -4.77
N ALA A 157 5.64 10.06 -5.17
CA ALA A 157 4.96 10.59 -6.35
C ALA A 157 5.45 9.92 -7.64
N LYS A 158 6.77 9.67 -7.75
CA LYS A 158 7.41 8.97 -8.86
C LYS A 158 6.95 7.52 -8.94
N LEU A 159 6.93 6.80 -7.81
CA LEU A 159 6.41 5.43 -7.73
C LEU A 159 4.96 5.35 -8.21
N VAL A 160 4.09 6.23 -7.71
CA VAL A 160 2.67 6.24 -8.09
C VAL A 160 2.47 6.57 -9.57
N HIS A 161 3.33 7.42 -10.15
CA HIS A 161 3.34 7.72 -11.58
C HIS A 161 3.80 6.52 -12.42
N ASP A 162 4.91 5.88 -12.07
CA ASP A 162 5.48 4.74 -12.80
C ASP A 162 4.51 3.55 -12.85
N LEU A 163 3.84 3.26 -11.73
CA LEU A 163 2.79 2.25 -11.67
C LEU A 163 1.52 2.66 -12.43
N GLY A 164 1.30 3.95 -12.68
CA GLY A 164 0.01 4.48 -13.12
C GLY A 164 -1.08 4.34 -12.06
N ALA A 165 -0.71 4.30 -10.77
CA ALA A 165 -1.64 4.06 -9.65
C ALA A 165 -2.40 5.32 -9.20
N GLY A 166 -2.07 6.49 -9.77
CA GLY A 166 -2.62 7.77 -9.34
C GLY A 166 -2.21 8.95 -10.21
N VAL A 167 -2.53 10.15 -9.71
CA VAL A 167 -2.23 11.43 -10.36
C VAL A 167 -1.42 12.34 -9.42
N ASN A 168 -0.52 13.11 -10.01
CA ASN A 168 0.29 14.11 -9.31
C ASN A 168 -0.09 15.52 -9.77
N PHE A 169 -0.08 16.48 -8.85
CA PHE A 169 -0.42 17.88 -9.11
C PHE A 169 0.19 18.80 -8.04
N THR A 170 0.29 20.10 -8.33
CA THR A 170 0.93 21.08 -7.43
C THR A 170 -0.02 22.07 -6.77
N ASP A 171 -1.23 22.22 -7.31
CA ASP A 171 -2.24 23.17 -6.82
C ASP A 171 -2.92 22.69 -5.51
N PRO A 172 -2.81 23.45 -4.41
CA PRO A 172 -3.49 23.14 -3.15
C PRO A 172 -5.03 23.23 -3.21
N ALA A 173 -5.63 23.93 -4.19
CA ALA A 173 -7.08 24.01 -4.33
C ALA A 173 -7.68 22.72 -4.93
N ALA A 174 -6.90 21.96 -5.70
CA ALA A 174 -7.27 20.64 -6.19
C ALA A 174 -7.13 19.51 -5.16
N ALA A 175 -6.48 19.78 -4.01
CA ALA A 175 -6.18 18.81 -2.96
C ALA A 175 -7.42 18.40 -2.14
N ARG A 176 -7.40 17.18 -1.61
CA ARG A 176 -8.48 16.57 -0.81
C ARG A 176 -7.91 15.74 0.33
N PRO A 177 -8.58 15.66 1.49
CA PRO A 177 -8.16 14.77 2.58
C PRO A 177 -7.94 13.34 2.08
N GLY A 178 -6.79 12.76 2.42
CA GLY A 178 -6.35 11.45 1.92
C GLY A 178 -5.37 11.49 0.76
N ASP A 179 -5.11 12.66 0.15
CA ASP A 179 -3.95 12.82 -0.74
C ASP A 179 -2.65 12.74 0.06
N PHE A 180 -1.59 12.19 -0.53
CA PHE A 180 -0.24 12.40 -0.01
C PHE A 180 0.28 13.77 -0.46
N LEU A 181 1.07 14.43 0.37
CA LEU A 181 1.70 15.70 0.07
C LEU A 181 3.20 15.63 0.43
N LYS A 182 4.06 15.89 -0.55
CA LYS A 182 5.46 16.24 -0.35
C LYS A 182 5.59 17.76 -0.41
N PHE A 183 6.34 18.34 0.53
CA PHE A 183 6.71 19.75 0.46
C PHE A 183 8.12 19.97 1.03
N GLY A 184 8.72 21.12 0.70
CA GLY A 184 10.00 21.61 1.22
C GLY A 184 9.83 22.74 2.24
N TRP A 185 10.72 22.79 3.23
CA TRP A 185 10.97 23.96 4.09
C TRP A 185 11.89 24.98 3.43
N THR A 186 12.53 24.60 2.33
CA THR A 186 13.33 25.45 1.44
C THR A 186 12.99 25.10 -0.02
N PRO A 187 13.37 25.93 -1.01
CA PRO A 187 13.22 25.60 -2.43
C PRO A 187 14.11 24.43 -2.91
N GLU A 188 15.00 23.91 -2.08
CA GLU A 188 15.99 22.88 -2.43
C GLU A 188 15.35 21.50 -2.61
N ILE A 189 15.76 20.80 -3.67
CA ILE A 189 15.36 19.41 -3.95
C ILE A 189 16.62 18.57 -4.20
N GLY A 190 16.61 17.34 -3.69
CA GLY A 190 17.73 16.41 -3.78
C GLY A 190 18.70 16.53 -2.61
N CYS A 191 20.01 16.65 -2.88
CA CYS A 191 21.06 16.49 -1.87
C CYS A 191 21.09 17.58 -0.76
N ARG A 192 20.32 18.66 -0.93
CA ARG A 192 20.14 19.74 0.06
C ARG A 192 18.70 19.90 0.53
N GLU A 193 17.83 18.95 0.17
CA GLU A 193 16.42 18.98 0.53
C GLU A 193 16.23 19.02 2.05
N ARG A 194 15.29 19.86 2.48
CA ARG A 194 14.70 19.80 3.81
C ARG A 194 13.19 19.71 3.62
N GLY A 195 12.66 18.51 3.44
CA GLY A 195 11.25 18.29 3.12
C GLY A 195 10.52 17.45 4.17
N HIS A 196 9.23 17.26 3.94
CA HIS A 196 8.36 16.39 4.72
C HIS A 196 7.37 15.68 3.79
N LEU A 197 7.12 14.38 4.01
CA LEU A 197 6.07 13.62 3.32
C LEU A 197 4.94 13.33 4.32
N VAL A 198 3.71 13.63 3.94
CA VAL A 198 2.56 13.65 4.84
C VAL A 198 1.30 13.14 4.15
N LEU A 199 0.32 12.67 4.93
CA LEU A 199 -1.07 12.56 4.50
C LEU A 199 -1.77 13.90 4.72
N TYR A 200 -2.24 14.53 3.65
CA TYR A 200 -2.99 15.79 3.71
C TYR A 200 -4.39 15.55 4.30
N LEU A 201 -4.81 16.42 5.22
CA LEU A 201 -6.10 16.33 5.94
C LEU A 201 -7.03 17.53 5.68
N GLY A 202 -6.64 18.47 4.83
CA GLY A 202 -7.39 19.69 4.54
C GLY A 202 -6.61 20.98 4.81
N GLN A 203 -7.23 22.10 4.48
CA GLN A 203 -6.80 23.44 4.88
C GLN A 203 -7.67 23.95 6.03
N GLU A 204 -7.10 24.79 6.89
CA GLU A 204 -7.83 25.53 7.92
C GLU A 204 -7.21 26.93 8.08
N ARG A 205 -8.02 27.93 8.44
CA ARG A 205 -7.51 29.26 8.81
C ARG A 205 -7.29 29.33 10.32
N ARG A 206 -6.07 29.66 10.74
CA ARG A 206 -5.72 29.94 12.14
C ARG A 206 -5.33 31.41 12.25
N ASN A 207 -6.05 32.18 13.05
CA ASN A 207 -5.81 33.63 13.25
C ASN A 207 -5.70 34.40 11.92
N GLY A 208 -6.55 34.06 10.95
CA GLY A 208 -6.55 34.62 9.58
C GLY A 208 -5.57 33.98 8.60
N VAL A 209 -4.51 33.32 9.08
CA VAL A 209 -3.48 32.67 8.24
C VAL A 209 -3.96 31.31 7.71
N LEU A 210 -3.74 31.06 6.42
CA LEU A 210 -4.06 29.77 5.79
C LEU A 210 -2.99 28.72 6.13
N CYS A 211 -3.42 27.61 6.71
CA CYS A 211 -2.55 26.49 7.09
C CYS A 211 -3.01 25.18 6.46
N ILE A 212 -2.06 24.30 6.14
CA ILE A 212 -2.34 22.91 5.79
C ILE A 212 -2.32 22.06 7.07
N ARG A 213 -3.40 21.30 7.28
CA ARG A 213 -3.47 20.25 8.30
C ARG A 213 -3.08 18.91 7.68
N TYR A 214 -2.24 18.15 8.37
CA TYR A 214 -1.71 16.89 7.85
C TYR A 214 -1.36 15.89 8.97
N TRP A 215 -1.22 14.61 8.62
CA TRP A 215 -0.72 13.54 9.48
C TRP A 215 0.60 12.98 8.92
N SER A 216 1.55 12.67 9.80
CA SER A 216 2.82 12.00 9.46
C SER A 216 3.51 11.53 10.75
N SER A 217 4.70 10.94 10.66
CA SER A 217 5.64 10.92 11.80
C SER A 217 6.34 12.28 11.91
N ASN A 218 6.15 12.98 13.03
CA ASN A 218 6.64 14.35 13.22
C ASN A 218 7.63 14.42 14.38
N LYS A 219 8.70 15.23 14.22
CA LYS A 219 9.61 15.53 15.33
C LYS A 219 8.88 16.30 16.46
N PRO A 220 9.13 16.01 17.74
CA PRO A 220 9.76 14.79 18.27
C PRO A 220 8.76 13.63 18.47
N GLY A 221 7.46 13.89 18.44
CA GLY A 221 6.43 12.98 18.99
C GLY A 221 6.09 11.71 18.20
N GLY A 222 6.51 11.58 16.94
CA GLY A 222 6.13 10.46 16.07
C GLY A 222 4.76 10.67 15.39
N TYR A 223 3.98 9.61 15.24
CA TYR A 223 2.72 9.64 14.48
C TYR A 223 1.70 10.61 15.07
N GLY A 224 1.23 11.56 14.26
CA GLY A 224 0.22 12.50 14.73
C GLY A 224 -0.12 13.60 13.73
N ILE A 225 -1.13 14.38 14.11
CA ILE A 225 -1.59 15.53 13.34
C ILE A 225 -0.72 16.75 13.64
N ARG A 226 -0.39 17.49 12.58
CA ARG A 226 0.21 18.83 12.63
C ARG A 226 -0.58 19.76 11.72
N CYS A 227 -0.36 21.05 11.93
CA CYS A 227 -0.89 22.11 11.10
C CYS A 227 0.22 23.14 10.92
N THR A 228 0.44 23.63 9.70
CA THR A 228 1.50 24.59 9.40
C THR A 228 1.08 25.51 8.28
N GLU A 229 1.48 26.78 8.39
CA GLU A 229 1.17 27.86 7.46
C GLU A 229 1.62 27.51 6.03
N LEU A 230 0.74 27.74 5.06
CA LEU A 230 1.03 27.44 3.65
C LEU A 230 2.21 28.26 3.12
N SER A 231 2.36 29.51 3.58
CA SER A 231 3.46 30.42 3.25
C SER A 231 4.85 29.90 3.65
N ARG A 232 4.93 28.89 4.53
CA ARG A 232 6.18 28.27 4.97
C ARG A 232 6.54 26.99 4.20
N MET A 233 5.72 26.63 3.20
CA MET A 233 5.90 25.44 2.38
C MET A 233 6.29 25.82 0.95
N HIS A 234 7.42 25.28 0.50
CA HIS A 234 7.86 25.34 -0.89
C HIS A 234 7.54 24.03 -1.61
N ASN A 235 7.52 24.07 -2.95
CA ASN A 235 7.49 22.87 -3.81
C ASN A 235 6.39 21.86 -3.44
N LEU A 236 5.16 22.35 -3.23
CA LEU A 236 3.99 21.55 -2.89
C LEU A 236 3.70 20.56 -4.02
N LEU A 237 3.81 19.27 -3.74
CA LEU A 237 3.56 18.18 -4.68
C LEU A 237 2.60 17.18 -4.04
N PHE A 238 1.36 17.20 -4.53
CA PHE A 238 0.31 16.28 -4.11
C PHE A 238 0.29 15.03 -4.99
N THR A 239 -0.02 13.90 -4.36
CA THR A 239 -0.15 12.58 -4.99
C THR A 239 -1.46 11.94 -4.54
N ARG A 240 -2.38 11.73 -5.47
CA ARG A 240 -3.67 11.08 -5.23
C ARG A 240 -3.66 9.68 -5.84
N ILE A 241 -3.83 8.65 -5.02
CA ILE A 241 -4.08 7.29 -5.51
C ILE A 241 -5.48 7.24 -6.12
N THR A 242 -5.57 6.82 -7.39
CA THR A 242 -6.86 6.70 -8.11
C THR A 242 -7.08 5.32 -8.72
N ALA A 243 -6.03 4.51 -8.82
CA ALA A 243 -6.07 3.16 -9.38
C ALA A 243 -5.22 2.20 -8.52
N PRO A 244 -5.66 1.87 -7.28
CA PRO A 244 -4.88 1.03 -6.36
C PRO A 244 -4.63 -0.40 -6.91
N GLY A 245 -5.43 -0.87 -7.86
CA GLY A 245 -5.17 -2.11 -8.60
C GLY A 245 -3.84 -2.13 -9.34
N ASN A 246 -3.31 -0.97 -9.73
CA ASN A 246 -2.06 -0.88 -10.48
C ASN A 246 -0.81 -1.10 -9.62
N PHE A 247 -0.93 -1.25 -8.30
CA PHE A 247 0.16 -1.79 -7.48
C PHE A 247 0.50 -3.26 -7.83
N ASN A 248 -0.35 -3.97 -8.58
CA ASN A 248 0.04 -5.25 -9.21
C ASN A 248 1.28 -5.13 -10.11
N ARG A 249 1.50 -3.96 -10.72
CA ARG A 249 2.64 -3.69 -11.62
C ARG A 249 3.96 -3.46 -10.88
N ALA A 250 3.98 -3.66 -9.56
CA ALA A 250 5.17 -3.49 -8.74
C ALA A 250 6.33 -4.40 -9.19
N ALA A 251 6.02 -5.66 -9.51
CA ALA A 251 7.02 -6.63 -10.01
C ALA A 251 7.50 -6.32 -11.45
N ASP A 252 6.75 -5.52 -12.21
CA ASP A 252 7.10 -5.14 -13.59
C ASP A 252 8.06 -3.93 -13.66
N LEU A 253 8.22 -3.19 -12.55
CA LEU A 253 9.11 -2.03 -12.54
C LEU A 253 10.58 -2.46 -12.63
N PRO A 254 11.44 -1.70 -13.32
CA PRO A 254 12.88 -1.93 -13.29
C PRO A 254 13.39 -1.95 -11.83
N PRO A 255 14.35 -2.82 -11.48
CA PRO A 255 14.83 -2.97 -10.10
C PRO A 255 15.46 -1.68 -9.52
N ALA A 256 15.82 -0.73 -10.39
CA ALA A 256 16.44 0.54 -10.09
C ALA A 256 15.79 1.71 -10.85
N ASP A 257 15.76 2.88 -10.23
CA ASP A 257 15.53 4.19 -10.87
C ASP A 257 16.76 5.08 -10.67
N PRO A 258 17.63 5.22 -11.68
CA PRO A 258 18.86 6.02 -11.56
C PRO A 258 18.61 7.50 -11.23
N TRP A 259 17.44 8.05 -11.57
CA TRP A 259 17.12 9.44 -11.28
C TRP A 259 16.77 9.64 -9.80
N LEU A 260 16.07 8.69 -9.17
CA LEU A 260 15.88 8.68 -7.72
C LEU A 260 17.19 8.38 -6.96
N GLN A 261 18.05 7.48 -7.47
CA GLN A 261 19.37 7.22 -6.87
C GLN A 261 20.28 8.46 -6.83
N ASP A 262 20.11 9.38 -7.77
CA ASP A 262 20.87 10.64 -7.82
C ASP A 262 20.34 11.69 -6.82
N MET A 263 19.15 11.51 -6.22
CA MET A 263 18.53 12.49 -5.30
C MET A 263 19.36 12.75 -4.03
N LYS A 264 20.16 11.80 -3.56
CA LYS A 264 21.08 12.03 -2.44
C LYS A 264 22.37 12.76 -2.84
N ARG A 265 22.69 12.84 -4.14
CA ARG A 265 23.98 13.35 -4.66
C ARG A 265 23.86 14.69 -5.40
N ARG A 266 22.72 14.95 -6.05
CA ARG A 266 22.53 16.10 -6.97
C ARG A 266 21.39 17.02 -6.51
N ARG A 267 21.39 18.26 -7.02
CA ARG A 267 20.27 19.21 -6.91
C ARG A 267 19.37 19.09 -8.12
N PHE A 268 18.07 19.29 -7.93
CA PHE A 268 17.06 19.21 -8.99
C PHE A 268 16.17 20.46 -8.99
N SER A 269 15.64 20.82 -10.15
CA SER A 269 14.63 21.88 -10.25
C SER A 269 13.23 21.32 -10.01
N PHE A 270 12.32 22.12 -9.46
CA PHE A 270 10.94 21.68 -9.24
C PHE A 270 10.20 21.39 -10.56
N SER A 271 10.53 22.10 -11.64
CA SER A 271 9.99 21.83 -12.98
C SER A 271 10.50 20.51 -13.58
N GLU A 272 11.75 20.10 -13.30
CA GLU A 272 12.23 18.76 -13.64
C GLU A 272 11.47 17.69 -12.84
N VAL A 273 11.33 17.87 -11.53
CA VAL A 273 10.54 16.97 -10.67
C VAL A 273 9.12 16.80 -11.21
N CYS A 274 8.43 17.90 -11.52
CA CYS A 274 7.06 17.85 -12.01
C CYS A 274 6.95 17.05 -13.31
N ARG A 275 7.86 17.26 -14.28
CA ARG A 275 7.91 16.46 -15.51
C ARG A 275 8.16 14.98 -15.23
N ARG A 276 9.12 14.66 -14.35
CA ARG A 276 9.56 13.30 -14.03
C ARG A 276 8.50 12.46 -13.28
N VAL A 277 7.57 13.10 -12.57
CA VAL A 277 6.45 12.43 -11.90
C VAL A 277 5.11 12.65 -12.59
N GLY A 278 5.09 13.22 -13.80
CA GLY A 278 3.86 13.54 -14.52
C GLY A 278 2.91 14.48 -13.75
N ALA A 279 3.46 15.33 -12.88
CA ALA A 279 2.65 16.30 -12.15
C ALA A 279 2.11 17.36 -13.10
N ARG A 280 0.78 17.52 -13.08
CA ARG A 280 0.13 18.62 -13.81
C ARG A 280 0.32 19.89 -13.00
N ALA A 281 0.93 20.90 -13.61
CA ALA A 281 0.62 22.27 -13.25
C ALA A 281 -0.84 22.51 -13.65
N THR A 282 -1.69 22.86 -12.68
CA THR A 282 -2.98 23.46 -13.00
C THR A 282 -2.71 24.86 -13.59
N PRO A 283 -3.45 25.31 -14.63
CA PRO A 283 -3.29 26.65 -15.21
C PRO A 283 -3.37 27.78 -14.19
#